data_AF-A0A8H4UZB0-F1
#
_entry.id   AF-A0A8H4UZB0-F1
#
_cell.length_a   1.000
_cell.length_b   1.000
_cell.length_c   1.000
_cell.angle_alpha   90.00
_cell.angle_beta   90.00
_cell.angle_gamma   90.00
#
_symmetry.space_group_name_H-M   'P 1'
#
loop_
_entity.id
_entity.type
_entity.pdbx_description
1 polymer ?
#
loop_
_entity_poly.entity_id
_entity_poly.type
_entity_poly.pdbx_seq_one_letter_code
_entity_poly.pdbx_strand_id
1 'polypeptide(L)'
;NPVIFNDLADIDVFRVNDTFYYSASSMHFSPGAPILTSKDLVNWEYVGHSVPSLDFNSPAYNLEDGLRAYARGVWASTLRYRSSRNQWYWIGCVDFNATYIYTSSAATGPWDKASVLDNNCLYDCGLLIDDDDS
;
A
#
# COMPACT_ATOMS: atom_id res chain seq x y z
N ASN A 1 10.82 -21.52 5.16
CA ASN A 1 9.80 -20.63 5.74
C ASN A 1 10.30 -20.05 7.06
N PRO A 2 10.00 -18.75 7.32
CA PRO A 2 9.35 -17.82 6.40
C PRO A 2 10.19 -17.55 5.15
N VAL A 3 9.56 -17.17 4.03
CA VAL A 3 10.27 -16.87 2.75
C VAL A 3 11.03 -15.54 2.87
N ILE A 4 10.41 -14.55 3.52
CA ILE A 4 11.02 -13.29 3.91
C ILE A 4 11.06 -13.27 5.43
N PHE A 5 12.24 -13.20 6.03
CA PHE A 5 12.38 -13.15 7.49
C PHE A 5 12.42 -11.69 8.00
N ASN A 6 11.39 -10.91 7.66
CA ASN A 6 11.18 -9.51 8.04
C ASN A 6 9.79 -9.30 8.62
N ASP A 7 9.58 -8.15 9.28
CA ASP A 7 8.27 -7.72 9.80
C ASP A 7 7.42 -7.08 8.69
N LEU A 8 6.84 -7.92 7.83
CA LEU A 8 5.94 -7.52 6.76
C LEU A 8 4.61 -8.29 6.92
N ALA A 9 3.62 -7.60 7.48
CA ALA A 9 2.29 -8.14 7.76
C ALA A 9 1.29 -7.86 6.63
N ASP A 10 0.14 -8.55 6.65
CA ASP A 10 -1.02 -8.30 5.78
C ASP A 10 -0.66 -8.29 4.30
N ILE A 11 -0.04 -9.39 3.88
CA ILE A 11 0.60 -9.55 2.58
C ILE A 11 -0.43 -9.57 1.44
N ASP A 12 -0.27 -8.69 0.46
CA ASP A 12 -0.97 -8.73 -0.83
C ASP A 12 0.01 -9.05 -1.95
N VAL A 13 -0.15 -10.20 -2.60
CA VAL A 13 0.71 -10.67 -3.71
C VAL A 13 -0.09 -10.82 -4.99
N PHE A 14 0.45 -10.30 -6.09
CA PHE A 14 -0.08 -10.55 -7.43
C PHE A 14 1.04 -10.53 -8.47
N ARG A 15 0.71 -10.86 -9.72
CA ARG A 15 1.69 -10.97 -10.81
C ARG A 15 1.31 -10.04 -11.96
N VAL A 16 2.31 -9.34 -12.51
CA VAL A 16 2.21 -8.64 -13.79
C VAL A 16 3.29 -9.19 -14.70
N ASN A 17 2.89 -9.76 -15.84
CA ASN A 17 3.77 -10.42 -16.81
C ASN A 17 4.63 -11.53 -16.16
N ASP A 18 5.93 -11.29 -15.98
CA ASP A 18 6.92 -12.21 -15.44
C ASP A 18 7.36 -11.86 -14.01
N THR A 19 6.73 -10.86 -13.39
CA THR A 19 7.14 -10.28 -12.11
C THR A 19 6.03 -10.39 -11.09
N PHE A 20 6.35 -10.92 -9.92
CA PHE A 20 5.48 -10.89 -8.75
C PHE A 20 5.72 -9.62 -7.96
N TYR A 21 4.65 -9.03 -7.46
CA TYR A 21 4.64 -7.85 -6.63
C TYR A 21 4.04 -8.22 -5.28
N TYR A 22 4.56 -7.59 -4.24
CA TYR A 22 4.19 -7.80 -2.85
C TYR A 22 4.01 -6.44 -2.22
N SER A 23 2.89 -6.21 -1.54
CA SER A 23 2.72 -5.10 -0.61
C SER A 23 2.38 -5.61 0.78
N ALA A 24 2.69 -4.81 1.80
CA ALA A 24 2.45 -5.14 3.19
C ALA A 24 2.07 -3.89 3.98
N SER A 25 1.47 -4.11 5.14
CA SER A 25 1.23 -3.06 6.11
C SER A 25 2.52 -2.56 6.74
N SER A 26 2.52 -1.28 7.10
CA SER A 26 3.68 -0.61 7.72
C SER A 26 3.30 0.25 8.91
N MET A 27 2.01 0.28 9.28
CA MET A 27 1.50 1.07 10.40
C MET A 27 2.01 2.53 10.33
N HIS A 28 2.89 2.91 11.25
CA HIS A 28 3.38 4.27 11.47
C HIS A 28 4.77 4.53 10.88
N PHE A 29 5.31 3.57 10.13
CA PHE A 29 6.55 3.78 9.38
C PHE A 29 6.29 4.66 8.15
N SER A 30 7.17 5.64 7.94
CA SER A 30 7.17 6.56 6.81
C SER A 30 8.51 6.44 6.07
N PRO A 31 8.54 6.23 4.74
CA PRO A 31 7.38 6.00 3.87
C PRO A 31 6.65 4.69 4.21
N GLY A 32 5.36 4.62 3.89
CA GLY A 32 4.47 3.51 4.23
C GLY A 32 4.17 2.57 3.05
N ALA A 33 3.53 1.44 3.32
CA ALA A 33 3.15 0.44 2.31
C ALA A 33 4.32 0.02 1.40
N PRO A 34 5.34 -0.71 1.92
CA PRO A 34 6.46 -1.16 1.11
C PRO A 34 5.98 -2.02 -0.07
N ILE A 35 6.72 -1.95 -1.17
CA ILE A 35 6.53 -2.75 -2.37
C ILE A 35 7.80 -3.55 -2.60
N LEU A 36 7.65 -4.87 -2.74
CA LEU A 36 8.73 -5.77 -3.12
C LEU A 36 8.40 -6.45 -4.44
N THR A 37 9.43 -6.87 -5.17
CA THR A 37 9.29 -7.69 -6.38
C THR A 37 10.07 -8.98 -6.30
N SER A 38 9.60 -9.98 -7.03
CA SER A 38 10.27 -11.27 -7.18
C SER A 38 10.01 -11.86 -8.57
N LYS A 39 10.94 -12.69 -9.06
CA LYS A 39 10.74 -13.50 -10.27
C LYS A 39 10.35 -14.95 -9.97
N ASP A 40 10.56 -15.42 -8.73
CA ASP A 40 10.47 -16.83 -8.35
C ASP A 40 9.66 -17.08 -7.06
N LEU A 41 9.06 -16.04 -6.48
CA LEU A 41 8.34 -16.06 -5.20
C LEU A 41 9.20 -16.39 -3.97
N VAL A 42 10.53 -16.50 -4.13
CA VAL A 42 11.47 -16.85 -3.05
C VAL A 42 12.38 -15.68 -2.74
N ASN A 43 12.99 -15.11 -3.77
CA ASN A 43 13.93 -13.99 -3.64
C ASN A 43 13.18 -12.68 -3.89
N TRP A 44 13.11 -11.83 -2.88
CA TRP A 44 12.34 -10.59 -2.91
C TRP A 44 13.24 -9.37 -2.71
N GLU A 45 13.02 -8.33 -3.50
CA GLU A 45 13.75 -7.05 -3.44
C GLU A 45 12.79 -5.89 -3.23
N TYR A 46 13.12 -4.96 -2.34
CA TYR A 46 12.38 -3.71 -2.16
C TYR A 46 12.53 -2.82 -3.40
N VAL A 47 11.40 -2.32 -3.93
CA VAL A 47 11.38 -1.45 -5.11
C VAL A 47 10.77 -0.08 -4.85
N GLY A 48 10.08 0.11 -3.72
CA GLY A 48 9.48 1.39 -3.38
C GLY A 48 8.43 1.29 -2.28
N HIS A 49 7.64 2.35 -2.16
CA HIS A 49 6.58 2.52 -1.18
C HIS A 49 5.39 3.21 -1.83
N SER A 50 4.18 2.66 -1.68
CA SER A 50 2.96 3.24 -2.27
C SER A 50 2.50 4.51 -1.56
N VAL A 51 2.89 4.70 -0.30
CA VAL A 51 2.54 5.85 0.53
C VAL A 51 3.81 6.65 0.84
N PRO A 52 4.09 7.74 0.11
CA PRO A 52 5.35 8.49 0.26
C PRO A 52 5.51 9.15 1.65
N SER A 53 4.40 9.60 2.24
CA SER A 53 4.36 10.20 3.57
C SER A 53 3.03 9.91 4.26
N LEU A 54 3.04 9.89 5.59
CA LEU A 54 1.83 9.63 6.41
C LEU A 54 0.99 10.91 6.58
N ASP A 55 0.69 11.58 5.47
CA ASP A 55 -0.19 12.76 5.43
C ASP A 55 -1.66 12.33 5.55
N PHE A 56 -2.07 11.99 6.76
CA PHE A 56 -3.39 11.45 7.07
C PHE A 56 -4.27 12.40 7.88
N ASN A 57 -4.04 13.71 7.74
CA ASN A 57 -4.82 14.76 8.40
C ASN A 57 -4.96 14.58 9.92
N SER A 58 -3.86 14.17 10.58
CA SER A 58 -3.80 14.06 12.04
C SER A 58 -2.41 14.45 12.54
N PRO A 59 -2.31 15.31 13.57
CA PRO A 59 -1.02 15.70 14.17
C PRO A 59 -0.24 14.52 14.75
N ALA A 60 -0.92 13.41 15.05
CA ALA A 60 -0.30 12.19 15.56
C ALA A 60 0.73 11.56 14.59
N TYR A 61 0.59 11.76 13.28
CA TYR A 61 1.53 11.27 12.26
C TYR A 61 2.73 12.20 12.06
N ASN A 62 2.65 13.44 12.55
CA ASN A 62 3.76 14.40 12.60
C ASN A 62 4.45 14.42 13.98
N LEU A 63 3.96 13.63 14.95
CA LEU A 63 4.39 13.64 16.35
C LEU A 63 4.22 15.01 17.03
N GLU A 64 3.18 15.76 16.63
CA GLU A 64 2.85 17.08 17.16
C GLU A 64 1.97 16.97 18.40
N ASP A 65 1.99 18.02 19.24
CA ASP A 65 1.14 18.16 20.44
C ASP A 65 1.24 16.99 21.45
N GLY A 66 2.35 16.25 21.44
CA GLY A 66 2.55 15.06 22.26
C GLY A 66 1.71 13.84 21.83
N LEU A 67 1.07 13.92 20.65
CA LEU A 67 0.30 12.84 20.06
C LEU A 67 1.20 11.88 19.30
N ARG A 68 0.75 10.62 19.19
CA ARG A 68 1.48 9.54 18.52
C ARG A 68 0.55 8.58 17.80
N ALA A 69 1.06 7.95 16.74
CA ALA A 69 0.36 6.95 15.95
C ALA A 69 1.00 5.54 16.04
N TYR A 70 1.77 5.21 17.09
CA TYR A 70 2.38 3.87 17.19
C TYR A 70 1.34 2.76 17.07
N ALA A 71 1.65 1.75 16.25
CA ALA A 71 0.79 0.64 15.83
C ALA A 71 -0.51 1.06 15.08
N ARG A 72 -0.61 2.32 14.64
CA ARG A 72 -1.69 2.87 13.80
C ARG A 72 -1.10 3.32 12.46
N GLY A 73 -1.95 3.77 11.54
CA GLY A 73 -1.52 4.21 10.22
C GLY A 73 -1.92 3.23 9.14
N VAL A 74 -0.97 2.85 8.29
CA VAL A 74 -1.18 1.98 7.13
C VAL A 74 -1.45 0.54 7.55
N TRP A 75 -2.69 0.09 7.43
CA TRP A 75 -3.11 -1.29 7.69
C TRP A 75 -3.19 -2.12 6.40
N ALA A 76 -3.89 -3.26 6.44
CA ALA A 76 -4.01 -4.15 5.31
C ALA A 76 -4.54 -3.38 4.09
N SER A 77 -3.97 -3.68 2.94
CA SER A 77 -4.17 -2.90 1.73
C SER A 77 -4.09 -3.79 0.50
N THR A 78 -4.53 -3.24 -0.62
CA THR A 78 -4.43 -3.88 -1.92
C THR A 78 -3.60 -3.04 -2.87
N LEU A 79 -2.69 -3.69 -3.59
CA LEU A 79 -1.91 -3.15 -4.69
C LEU A 79 -2.34 -3.85 -5.98
N ARG A 80 -2.80 -3.10 -6.98
CA ARG A 80 -3.19 -3.65 -8.29
C ARG A 80 -2.63 -2.83 -9.42
N TYR A 81 -2.50 -3.46 -10.58
CA TYR A 81 -2.10 -2.80 -11.82
C TYR A 81 -3.22 -2.96 -12.86
N ARG A 82 -3.65 -1.84 -13.43
CA ARG A 82 -4.63 -1.77 -14.52
C ARG A 82 -3.92 -1.54 -15.84
N SER A 83 -3.84 -2.59 -16.65
CA SER A 83 -3.09 -2.60 -17.91
C SER A 83 -3.65 -1.62 -18.94
N SER A 84 -4.98 -1.51 -19.06
CA SER A 84 -5.68 -0.60 -19.99
C SER A 84 -5.31 0.87 -19.81
N ARG A 85 -4.92 1.26 -18.59
CA ARG A 85 -4.52 2.64 -18.24
C ARG A 85 -3.03 2.79 -17.95
N ASN A 86 -2.26 1.70 -18.00
CA ASN A 86 -0.88 1.67 -17.53
C ASN A 86 -0.72 2.33 -16.14
N GLN A 87 -1.60 1.95 -15.20
CA GLN A 87 -1.70 2.61 -13.89
C GLN A 87 -1.74 1.61 -12.75
N TRP A 88 -0.95 1.90 -11.72
CA TRP A 88 -0.91 1.20 -10.44
C TRP A 88 -1.84 1.89 -9.46
N TYR A 89 -2.48 1.10 -8.61
CA TYR A 89 -3.36 1.54 -7.54
C TYR A 89 -2.95 0.88 -6.23
N TRP A 90 -2.83 1.68 -5.19
CA TRP A 90 -2.77 1.22 -3.82
C TRP A 90 -3.97 1.75 -3.08
N ILE A 91 -4.70 0.89 -2.38
CA ILE A 91 -5.90 1.26 -1.63
C ILE A 91 -5.81 0.62 -0.25
N GLY A 92 -5.97 1.41 0.80
CA GLY A 92 -5.92 0.91 2.16
C GLY A 92 -6.62 1.81 3.16
N CYS A 93 -7.21 1.20 4.19
CA CYS A 93 -7.72 1.92 5.33
C CYS A 93 -6.57 2.38 6.25
N VAL A 94 -6.73 3.58 6.80
CA VAL A 94 -5.82 4.16 7.79
C VAL A 94 -6.57 4.40 9.09
N ASP A 95 -6.12 3.74 10.16
CA ASP A 95 -6.56 3.94 11.56
C ASP A 95 -8.08 3.96 11.79
N PHE A 96 -8.83 3.07 11.13
CA PHE A 96 -10.30 3.02 11.11
C PHE A 96 -11.00 4.32 10.67
N ASN A 97 -10.27 5.31 10.16
CA ASN A 97 -10.79 6.64 9.88
C ASN A 97 -11.20 6.80 8.41
N ALA A 98 -10.25 6.60 7.49
CA ALA A 98 -10.45 6.87 6.07
C ALA A 98 -9.73 5.84 5.20
N THR A 99 -10.25 5.66 3.98
CA THR A 99 -9.56 4.88 2.94
C THR A 99 -8.78 5.83 2.04
N TYR A 100 -7.49 5.56 1.86
CA TYR A 100 -6.64 6.33 0.97
C TYR A 100 -6.41 5.55 -0.33
N ILE A 101 -6.42 6.28 -1.44
CA ILE A 101 -6.13 5.74 -2.77
C ILE A 101 -4.91 6.49 -3.30
N TYR A 102 -3.85 5.74 -3.58
CA TYR A 102 -2.64 6.24 -4.23
C TYR A 102 -2.50 5.61 -5.62
N THR A 103 -1.94 6.36 -6.56
CA THR A 103 -1.67 5.87 -7.91
C THR A 103 -0.26 6.18 -8.37
N SER A 104 0.22 5.40 -9.34
CA SER A 104 1.49 5.65 -10.03
C SER A 104 1.47 5.07 -11.44
N SER A 105 2.34 5.55 -12.32
CA SER A 105 2.61 4.91 -13.63
C SER A 105 3.61 3.75 -13.52
N ALA A 106 4.29 3.59 -12.38
CA ALA A 106 5.23 2.50 -12.12
C ALA A 106 5.15 2.03 -10.67
N ALA A 107 5.35 0.74 -10.41
CA ALA A 107 5.39 0.22 -9.04
C ALA A 107 6.48 0.90 -8.17
N THR A 108 7.59 1.34 -8.78
CA THR A 108 8.68 2.08 -8.11
C THR A 108 8.32 3.51 -7.72
N GLY A 109 7.14 4.00 -8.13
CA GLY A 109 6.74 5.39 -7.96
C GLY A 109 7.32 6.32 -9.06
N PRO A 110 7.16 7.64 -8.90
CA PRO A 110 6.55 8.31 -7.73
C PRO A 110 5.06 7.98 -7.57
N TRP A 111 4.58 7.99 -6.33
CA TRP A 111 3.19 7.71 -6.00
C TRP A 111 2.47 9.00 -5.57
N ASP A 112 1.28 9.20 -6.10
CA ASP A 112 0.46 10.38 -5.84
C ASP A 112 -0.83 9.99 -5.11
N LYS A 113 -1.25 10.80 -4.14
CA LYS A 113 -2.54 10.63 -3.46
C LYS A 113 -3.66 11.02 -4.44
N ALA A 114 -4.38 10.03 -4.95
CA ALA A 114 -5.42 10.23 -5.95
C ALA A 114 -6.78 10.60 -5.34
N SER A 115 -7.14 9.98 -4.21
CA SER A 115 -8.42 10.24 -3.53
C SER A 115 -8.38 9.78 -2.06
N VAL A 116 -9.31 10.31 -1.27
CA VAL A 116 -9.55 9.90 0.11
C VAL A 116 -11.05 9.69 0.29
N LEU A 117 -11.44 8.56 0.85
CA LEU A 117 -12.80 8.28 1.30
C LEU A 117 -12.89 8.61 2.80
N ASP A 118 -13.15 9.88 3.11
CA ASP A 118 -13.22 10.38 4.48
C ASP A 118 -14.36 9.73 5.27
N ASN A 119 -14.10 9.40 6.54
CA ASN A 119 -15.04 8.71 7.44
C ASN A 119 -15.59 7.39 6.87
N ASN A 120 -14.89 6.79 5.92
CA ASN A 120 -15.24 5.53 5.29
C ASN A 120 -13.99 4.67 5.15
N CYS A 121 -13.67 3.96 6.23
CA CYS A 121 -12.63 2.95 6.25
C CYS A 121 -13.16 1.63 5.66
N LEU A 122 -12.68 1.30 4.47
CA LEU A 122 -12.83 -0.02 3.87
C LEU A 122 -11.74 -0.91 4.49
N TYR A 123 -12.03 -1.46 5.67
CA TYR A 123 -11.10 -2.32 6.40
C TYR A 123 -10.79 -3.58 5.60
N ASP A 124 -9.50 -3.91 5.49
CA ASP A 124 -8.97 -5.09 4.78
C ASP A 124 -9.54 -5.28 3.36
N CYS A 125 -9.79 -4.17 2.65
CA CYS A 125 -10.42 -4.22 1.34
C CYS A 125 -9.49 -4.77 0.24
N GLY A 126 -10.08 -5.48 -0.72
CA GLY A 126 -9.43 -5.87 -1.96
C GLY A 126 -9.93 -5.07 -3.15
N LEU A 127 -9.09 -4.90 -4.17
CA LEU A 127 -9.45 -4.37 -5.49
C LEU A 127 -9.35 -5.50 -6.51
N LEU A 128 -10.41 -5.70 -7.27
CA LEU A 128 -10.44 -6.53 -8.46
C LEU A 128 -10.60 -5.60 -9.66
N ILE A 129 -9.75 -5.80 -10.67
CA ILE A 129 -9.94 -5.22 -12.00
C ILE A 129 -10.45 -6.36 -12.84
N ASP A 130 -11.70 -6.26 -13.30
CA ASP A 130 -12.37 -7.37 -13.99
C ASP A 130 -11.86 -7.52 -15.44
N ASP A 131 -12.21 -8.63 -16.08
CA ASP A 131 -11.81 -8.93 -17.45
C ASP A 131 -12.41 -7.97 -18.49
N ASP A 132 -13.52 -7.31 -18.14
CA ASP A 132 -14.16 -6.23 -18.91
C ASP A 132 -13.61 -4.83 -18.61
N ASP A 133 -12.53 -4.73 -17.84
CA ASP A 133 -11.87 -3.50 -17.40
C ASP A 133 -12.77 -2.62 -16.49
N SER A 134 -13.73 -3.20 -15.76
CA SER A 134 -14.39 -2.51 -14.65
C SER A 134 -13.48 -2.29 -13.44
#